data_AF-A0A8I1Q1L1-F1
#
_entry.id   AF-A0A8I1Q1L1-F1
#
_cell.length_a   1.000
_cell.length_b   1.000
_cell.length_c   1.000
_cell.angle_alpha   90.00
_cell.angle_beta   90.00
_cell.angle_gamma   90.00
#
_symmetry.space_group_name_H-M   'P 1'
#
loop_
_entity.id
_entity.type
_entity.pdbx_description
1 polymer ?
#
loop_
_entity_poly.entity_id
_entity_poly.type
_entity_poly.pdbx_seq_one_letter_code
_entity_poly.pdbx_strand_id
1 'polypeptide(L)'
;MSESSFEPVLLDLGDADDYYVLTAALDDFASHLDAQAEEEARTPGAPGDAAQSRSFRILAARARRMRGAVERQLQANAEARRAMLDT
;
A
#
# COMPACT_ATOMS: atom_id res chain seq x y z
N MET A 1 14.96 29.68 -10.80
CA MET A 1 15.00 28.42 -10.04
C MET A 1 13.86 27.58 -10.59
N SER A 2 14.17 26.52 -11.34
CA SER A 2 13.14 25.58 -11.80
C SER A 2 12.57 24.92 -10.55
N GLU A 3 11.31 25.21 -10.23
CA GLU A 3 10.56 24.37 -9.31
C GLU A 3 10.66 22.96 -9.88
N SER A 4 11.24 22.05 -9.11
CA SER A 4 11.14 20.63 -9.38
C SER A 4 9.65 20.31 -9.25
N SER A 5 8.90 20.44 -10.35
CA SER A 5 7.52 19.99 -10.40
C SER A 5 7.56 18.53 -10.00
N PHE A 6 7.03 18.23 -8.82
CA PHE A 6 6.83 16.86 -8.39
C PHE A 6 6.02 16.19 -9.49
N GLU A 7 6.67 15.36 -10.30
CA GLU A 7 6.02 14.50 -11.27
C GLU A 7 5.51 13.31 -10.45
N PRO A 8 4.21 13.24 -10.15
CA PRO A 8 3.69 12.08 -9.44
C PRO A 8 4.02 10.86 -10.31
N VAL A 9 4.75 9.89 -9.72
CA VAL A 9 4.95 8.59 -10.36
C VAL A 9 3.58 7.95 -10.48
N LEU A 10 2.93 8.17 -11.62
CA LEU A 10 1.76 7.44 -12.07
C LEU A 10 2.21 5.99 -12.13
N LEU A 11 1.65 5.16 -11.25
CA LEU A 11 1.67 3.72 -11.46
C LEU A 11 0.94 3.50 -12.80
N ASP A 12 1.70 3.49 -13.89
CA ASP A 12 1.18 3.24 -15.23
C ASP A 12 0.98 1.74 -15.37
N LEU A 13 -0.01 1.27 -14.63
CA LEU A 13 -0.54 -0.07 -14.76
C LEU A 13 -1.40 -0.07 -16.02
N GLY A 14 -1.08 -0.99 -16.94
CA GLY A 14 -1.59 -0.98 -18.30
C GLY A 14 -3.11 -1.22 -18.37
N ASP A 15 -3.68 -1.78 -17.31
CA ASP A 15 -5.12 -2.06 -17.17
C ASP A 15 -5.66 -1.66 -15.77
N ALA A 16 -6.96 -1.39 -15.68
CA ALA A 16 -7.67 -1.25 -14.41
C ALA A 16 -7.59 -2.54 -13.56
N ASP A 17 -7.48 -3.70 -14.20
CA ASP A 17 -7.34 -4.99 -13.51
C ASP A 17 -6.00 -5.11 -12.74
N ASP A 18 -4.93 -4.50 -13.25
CA ASP A 18 -3.63 -4.51 -12.57
C ASP A 18 -3.69 -3.76 -11.23
N TYR A 19 -4.49 -2.69 -11.16
CA TYR A 19 -4.71 -1.94 -9.92
C TYR A 19 -5.48 -2.77 -8.90
N TYR A 20 -6.46 -3.54 -9.35
CA TYR A 20 -7.18 -4.49 -8.50
C TYR A 20 -6.21 -5.54 -7.94
N VAL A 21 -5.36 -6.13 -8.80
CA VAL A 21 -4.34 -7.10 -8.38
C VAL A 21 -3.39 -6.51 -7.33
N LEU A 22 -2.88 -5.30 -7.57
CA LEU A 22 -1.96 -4.64 -6.64
C LEU A 22 -2.61 -4.33 -5.29
N THR A 23 -3.83 -3.79 -5.29
CA THR A 23 -4.53 -3.45 -4.05
C THR A 23 -4.93 -4.70 -3.26
N ALA A 24 -5.35 -5.77 -3.94
CA ALA A 24 -5.61 -7.07 -3.32
C ALA A 24 -4.34 -7.68 -2.71
N ALA A 25 -3.22 -7.68 -3.44
CA ALA A 25 -1.94 -8.20 -2.95
C ALA A 25 -1.43 -7.44 -1.70
N LEU A 26 -1.64 -6.11 -1.66
CA LEU A 26 -1.29 -5.29 -0.50
C LEU A 26 -2.16 -5.60 0.73
N ASP A 27 -3.45 -5.91 0.50
CA ASP A 27 -4.40 -6.26 1.56
C ASP A 27 -4.10 -7.66 2.13
N ASP A 28 -3.86 -8.63 1.25
CA ASP A 28 -3.45 -9.99 1.61
C ASP A 28 -2.13 -9.97 2.38
N PHE A 29 -1.15 -9.20 1.91
CA PHE A 29 0.14 -9.06 2.58
C PHE A 29 0.00 -8.43 3.97
N ALA A 30 -0.84 -7.39 4.12
CA ALA A 30 -1.11 -6.79 5.43
C ALA A 30 -1.76 -7.79 6.39
N SER A 31 -2.76 -8.53 5.91
CA SER A 31 -3.48 -9.54 6.70
C SER A 31 -2.56 -10.68 7.13
N HIS A 32 -1.69 -11.14 6.23
CA HIS A 32 -0.69 -12.16 6.54
C HIS A 32 0.28 -11.68 7.64
N LEU A 33 0.78 -10.45 7.55
CA LEU A 33 1.68 -9.88 8.54
C LEU A 33 1.01 -9.68 9.91
N ASP A 34 -0.27 -9.30 9.94
CA ASP A 34 -1.00 -9.20 11.21
C ASP A 34 -1.18 -10.56 11.86
N ALA A 35 -1.47 -11.60 11.08
CA ALA A 35 -1.54 -12.97 11.57
C ALA A 35 -0.20 -13.43 12.17
N GLN A 36 0.91 -13.16 11.47
CA GLN A 36 2.26 -13.43 11.99
C GLN A 36 2.56 -12.62 13.26
N ALA A 37 2.20 -11.34 13.29
CA ALA A 37 2.42 -10.50 14.48
C ALA A 37 1.65 -11.02 15.71
N GLU A 38 0.47 -11.59 15.49
CA GLU A 38 -0.36 -12.18 16.53
C GLU A 38 0.20 -13.53 16.99
N GLU A 39 0.65 -14.37 16.07
CA GLU A 39 1.31 -15.65 16.37
C GLU A 39 2.55 -15.44 17.23
N GLU A 40 3.46 -14.54 16.83
CA GLU A 40 4.66 -14.19 17.59
C GLU A 40 4.32 -13.61 18.98
N ALA A 41 3.18 -12.93 19.12
CA ALA A 41 2.74 -12.41 20.42
C ALA A 41 2.18 -13.50 21.34
N ARG A 42 1.67 -14.61 20.77
CA ARG A 42 1.07 -15.73 21.51
C ARG A 42 2.10 -16.77 21.97
N THR A 43 3.30 -16.82 21.38
CA THR A 43 4.35 -17.78 21.74
C THR A 43 5.60 -17.07 22.28
N PRO A 44 5.52 -16.38 23.44
CA PRO A 44 6.69 -15.71 24.02
C PRO A 44 7.72 -16.73 24.52
N GLY A 45 8.94 -16.71 23.98
CA GLY A 45 9.97 -17.64 24.46
C GLY A 45 11.41 -17.38 24.00
N ALA A 46 11.64 -16.69 22.89
CA ALA A 46 12.97 -16.40 22.39
C ALA A 46 13.31 -14.90 22.44
N PRO A 47 14.59 -14.54 22.67
CA PRO A 47 15.04 -13.16 22.54
C PRO A 47 14.93 -12.72 21.07
N GLY A 48 13.81 -12.07 20.72
CA GLY A 48 13.52 -11.60 19.37
C GLY A 48 12.02 -11.39 19.10
N ASP A 49 11.16 -12.13 19.78
CA ASP A 49 9.73 -12.29 19.43
C ASP A 49 8.94 -10.98 19.51
N ALA A 50 9.18 -10.16 20.54
CA ALA A 50 8.52 -8.85 20.68
C ALA A 50 8.97 -7.83 19.62
N ALA A 51 10.24 -7.91 19.18
CA ALA A 51 10.78 -7.05 18.14
C ALA A 51 10.28 -7.50 16.75
N GLN A 52 10.14 -8.81 16.54
CA GLN A 52 9.62 -9.42 15.32
C GLN A 52 8.12 -9.13 15.15
N SER A 53 7.30 -9.37 16.18
CA SER A 53 5.89 -8.99 16.22
C SER A 53 5.68 -7.49 15.92
N ARG A 54 6.53 -6.62 16.47
CA ARG A 54 6.49 -5.18 16.17
C ARG A 54 6.85 -4.88 14.71
N SER A 55 7.85 -5.56 14.17
CA SER A 55 8.29 -5.39 12.78
C SER A 55 7.18 -5.79 11.80
N PHE A 56 6.48 -6.89 12.05
CA PHE A 56 5.33 -7.31 11.26
C PHE A 56 4.19 -6.27 11.28
N ARG A 57 3.83 -5.74 12.45
CA ARG A 57 2.82 -4.66 12.54
C ARG A 57 3.22 -3.40 11.77
N ILE A 58 4.51 -3.02 11.80
CA ILE A 58 5.02 -1.87 11.05
C ILE A 58 4.88 -2.10 9.54
N LEU A 59 5.24 -3.30 9.07
CA LEU A 59 5.12 -3.67 7.66
C LEU A 59 3.66 -3.72 7.21
N ALA A 60 2.75 -4.27 8.03
CA ALA A 60 1.31 -4.32 7.73
C ALA A 60 0.74 -2.90 7.61
N ALA A 61 1.09 -2.01 8.54
CA ALA A 61 0.71 -0.61 8.48
C ALA A 61 1.28 0.10 7.24
N ARG A 62 2.50 -0.27 6.81
CA ARG A 62 3.09 0.26 5.57
C ARG A 62 2.33 -0.22 4.33
N ALA A 63 1.95 -1.49 4.25
CA ALA A 63 1.17 -2.01 3.14
C ALA A 63 -0.19 -1.30 2.99
N ARG A 64 -0.91 -1.09 4.11
CA ARG A 64 -2.16 -0.31 4.13
C ARG A 64 -1.97 1.12 3.64
N ARG A 65 -0.87 1.78 4.03
CA ARG A 65 -0.55 3.14 3.52
C ARG A 65 -0.26 3.14 2.03
N MET A 66 0.44 2.13 1.52
CA MET A 66 0.69 1.98 0.08
C MET A 66 -0.62 1.76 -0.67
N ARG A 67 -1.50 0.87 -0.18
CA ARG A 67 -2.83 0.64 -0.76
C ARG A 67 -3.63 1.94 -0.85
N GLY A 68 -3.73 2.69 0.25
CA GLY A 68 -4.46 3.96 0.24
C GLY A 68 -3.82 5.03 -0.66
N ALA A 69 -2.50 4.99 -0.87
CA ALA A 69 -1.84 5.88 -1.83
C ALA A 69 -2.20 5.51 -3.28
N VAL A 70 -2.23 4.21 -3.61
CA VAL A 70 -2.67 3.71 -4.92
C VAL A 70 -4.13 4.07 -5.18
N GLU A 71 -5.02 3.87 -4.20
CA GLU A 71 -6.45 4.24 -4.32
C GLU A 71 -6.65 5.75 -4.57
N ARG A 72 -5.90 6.62 -3.88
CA ARG A 72 -5.96 8.07 -4.13
C ARG A 72 -5.44 8.45 -5.51
N GLN A 73 -4.40 7.77 -5.98
CA GLN A 73 -3.85 8.00 -7.30
C GLN A 73 -4.83 7.58 -8.41
N LEU A 74 -5.50 6.44 -8.25
CA LEU A 74 -6.59 6.01 -9.14
C LEU A 74 -7.69 7.07 -9.24
N GLN A 75 -8.12 7.59 -8.09
CA GLN A 75 -9.14 8.63 -8.03
C GLN A 75 -8.70 9.90 -8.76
N ALA A 76 -7.48 10.38 -8.49
CA ALA A 76 -6.91 11.56 -9.15
C ALA A 76 -6.80 11.36 -10.68
N ASN A 77 -6.42 10.16 -11.13
CA ASN A 77 -6.32 9.83 -12.56
C ASN A 77 -7.70 9.82 -13.24
N ALA A 78 -8.71 9.26 -12.57
CA ALA A 78 -10.08 9.26 -13.08
C ALA A 78 -10.64 10.69 -13.21
N GLU A 79 -10.39 11.55 -12.22
CA GLU A 79 -10.77 12.96 -12.23
C GLU A 79 -10.07 13.73 -13.37
N ALA A 80 -8.76 13.56 -13.53
CA ALA A 80 -7.99 14.19 -14.60
C ALA A 80 -8.50 13.77 -16.00
N ARG A 81 -8.80 12.48 -16.21
CA ARG A 81 -9.36 11.99 -17.47
C ARG A 81 -10.74 12.57 -17.78
N ARG A 82 -11.60 12.73 -16.78
CA ARG A 82 -12.92 13.38 -16.95
C ARG A 82 -12.76 14.85 -17.35
N ALA A 83 -11.91 15.60 -16.65
CA ALA A 83 -11.66 17.00 -16.96
C ALA A 83 -11.17 17.24 -18.40
N MET A 84 -10.34 16.31 -18.93
CA MET A 84 -9.88 16.37 -20.32
C MET A 84 -10.98 16.10 -21.36
N LEU A 85 -12.04 15.36 -21.01
CA LEU A 85 -13.16 15.06 -21.92
C LEU A 85 -14.22 16.17 -21.95
N ASP A 86 -14.25 17.00 -20.89
CA ASP A 86 -15.15 18.15 -20.77
C ASP A 86 -14.58 19.44 -21.40
N THR A 87 -13.39 19.38 -22.01
CA THR A 87 -12.69 20.51 -22.68
C THR A 87 -12.65 20.30 -24.19
#